data_AF-A0A5D3DAD0-F1
#
_entry.id   AF-A0A5D3DAD0-F1
#
_cell.length_a   1.000
_cell.length_b   1.000
_cell.length_c   1.000
_cell.angle_alpha   90.00
_cell.angle_beta   90.00
_cell.angle_gamma   90.00
#
_symmetry.space_group_name_H-M   'P 1'
#
loop_
_entity.id
_entity.type
_entity.pdbx_description
1 polymer ?
#
loop_
_entity_poly.entity_id
_entity_poly.type
_entity_poly.pdbx_seq_one_letter_code
_entity_poly.pdbx_strand_id
1 'polypeptide(L)'
;MEIIREGPSASRPPVLDGKKYSYWKPRMIFFIKTLDGNAWRALVVSYEPPTVIVDEVLVPKPEVDWTNVEEQASVGNARVINAIFNGVDLNVFKLISSCTSLENIGSFI
;
A
#
# COMPACT_ATOMS: atom_id res chain seq x y z
N MET A 1 -23.79 13.32 21.36
CA MET A 1 -23.48 11.93 21.78
C MET A 1 -22.89 11.24 20.58
N GLU A 2 -21.57 11.04 20.51
CA GLU A 2 -20.98 10.22 19.44
C GLU A 2 -21.35 8.78 19.74
N ILE A 3 -22.28 8.25 18.94
CA ILE A 3 -22.67 6.84 19.02
C ILE A 3 -21.53 6.08 18.35
N ILE A 4 -20.66 5.44 19.13
CA ILE A 4 -19.73 4.45 18.59
C ILE A 4 -20.58 3.23 18.21
N ARG A 5 -21.10 3.26 16.98
CA ARG A 5 -21.82 2.16 16.35
C ARG A 5 -20.79 1.29 15.65
N GLU A 6 -20.76 0.01 16.07
CA GLU A 6 -19.92 -1.09 15.57
C GLU A 6 -18.45 -1.08 16.02
N GLY A 7 -18.00 -2.23 16.49
CA GLY A 7 -16.58 -2.47 16.76
C GLY A 7 -15.77 -2.40 15.45
N PRO A 8 -14.50 -2.00 15.51
CA PRO A 8 -13.67 -1.84 14.32
C PRO A 8 -13.57 -3.16 13.54
N SER A 9 -14.06 -3.15 12.30
CA SER A 9 -14.03 -4.29 11.41
C SER A 9 -12.59 -4.70 11.07
N ALA A 10 -12.29 -6.00 11.13
CA ALA A 10 -11.05 -6.56 10.63
C ALA A 10 -11.05 -6.77 9.11
N SER A 11 -12.23 -6.68 8.47
CA SER A 11 -12.42 -6.95 7.04
C SER A 11 -12.53 -5.69 6.19
N ARG A 12 -12.67 -4.51 6.80
CA ARG A 12 -12.78 -3.23 6.11
C ARG A 12 -11.66 -2.28 6.55
N PRO A 13 -10.98 -1.59 5.62
CA PRO A 13 -9.95 -0.62 5.99
C PRO A 13 -10.56 0.55 6.77
N PRO A 14 -9.84 1.13 7.74
CA PRO A 14 -10.25 2.38 8.37
C PRO A 14 -10.22 3.51 7.33
N VAL A 15 -11.17 4.44 7.37
CA VAL A 15 -11.22 5.59 6.46
C VAL A 15 -10.52 6.80 7.09
N LEU A 16 -9.57 7.40 6.36
CA LEU A 16 -8.94 8.67 6.71
C LEU A 16 -9.77 9.83 6.13
N ASP A 17 -10.37 10.62 7.02
CA ASP A 17 -11.22 11.78 6.70
C ASP A 17 -10.46 13.13 6.72
N GLY A 18 -9.12 13.05 6.70
CA GLY A 18 -8.22 14.20 6.80
C GLY A 18 -7.98 14.72 8.23
N LYS A 19 -8.63 14.20 9.28
CA LYS A 19 -8.50 14.72 10.66
C LYS A 19 -7.81 13.78 11.64
N LYS A 20 -8.02 12.47 11.50
CA LYS A 20 -7.62 11.48 12.51
C LYS A 20 -6.45 10.58 12.06
N TYR A 21 -5.39 11.16 11.50
CA TYR A 21 -4.23 10.39 10.99
C TYR A 21 -3.57 9.52 12.07
N SER A 22 -3.38 10.04 13.29
CA SER A 22 -2.79 9.30 14.42
C SER A 22 -3.61 8.07 14.84
N TYR A 23 -4.92 8.09 14.62
CA TYR A 23 -5.79 6.94 14.82
C TYR A 23 -5.78 5.99 13.61
N TRP A 24 -5.82 6.56 12.40
CA TRP A 24 -5.88 5.82 11.15
C TRP A 24 -4.61 5.01 10.88
N LYS A 25 -3.43 5.61 11.05
CA LYS A 25 -2.13 5.01 10.73
C LYS A 25 -1.90 3.64 11.39
N PRO A 26 -1.94 3.51 12.74
CA PRO A 26 -1.74 2.21 13.38
C PRO A 26 -2.84 1.19 13.02
N ARG A 27 -4.07 1.65 12.75
CA ARG A 27 -5.17 0.78 12.31
C ARG A 27 -4.98 0.26 10.88
N MET A 28 -4.52 1.09 9.97
CA MET A 28 -4.21 0.70 8.60
C MET A 28 -3.03 -0.27 8.57
N ILE A 29 -1.99 -0.02 9.36
CA ILE A 29 -0.86 -0.95 9.56
C ILE A 29 -1.37 -2.31 10.04
N PHE A 30 -2.22 -2.34 11.06
CA PHE A 30 -2.78 -3.60 11.57
C PHE A 30 -3.64 -4.31 10.52
N PHE A 31 -4.48 -3.57 9.79
CA PHE A 31 -5.30 -4.11 8.72
C PHE A 31 -4.45 -4.78 7.62
N ILE A 32 -3.39 -4.11 7.13
CA ILE A 32 -2.48 -4.66 6.12
C ILE A 32 -1.79 -5.93 6.63
N LYS A 33 -1.32 -5.94 7.89
CA LYS A 33 -0.71 -7.13 8.52
C LYS A 33 -1.65 -8.33 8.55
N THR A 34 -2.94 -8.10 8.81
CA THR A 34 -3.95 -9.17 8.85
C THR A 34 -4.46 -9.55 7.45
N LEU A 35 -4.38 -8.62 6.49
CA LEU A 35 -4.84 -8.83 5.12
C LEU A 35 -3.94 -9.84 4.40
N ASP A 36 -2.62 -9.62 4.46
CA ASP A 36 -1.67 -10.43 3.71
C ASP A 36 -0.22 -10.23 4.19
N GLY A 37 0.50 -11.32 4.47
CA GLY A 37 1.89 -11.28 4.93
C GLY A 37 2.89 -10.79 3.88
N ASN A 38 2.66 -11.08 2.60
CA ASN A 38 3.44 -10.54 1.48
C ASN A 38 3.16 -9.05 1.27
N ALA A 39 1.92 -8.60 1.48
CA ALA A 39 1.59 -7.16 1.45
C ALA A 39 2.32 -6.39 2.56
N TRP A 40 2.30 -6.90 3.79
CA TRP A 40 3.07 -6.31 4.89
C TRP A 40 4.57 -6.28 4.58
N ARG A 41 5.13 -7.36 4.02
CA ARG A 41 6.55 -7.40 3.67
C ARG A 41 6.92 -6.45 2.54
N ALA A 42 6.06 -6.32 1.52
CA ALA A 42 6.23 -5.34 0.44
C ALA A 42 6.22 -3.90 0.97
N LEU A 43 5.38 -3.61 1.97
CA LEU A 43 5.36 -2.31 2.63
C LEU A 43 6.64 -2.04 3.46
N VAL A 44 7.12 -3.03 4.23
CA VAL A 44 8.30 -2.87 5.09
C VAL A 44 9.61 -2.77 4.30
N VAL A 45 9.72 -3.59 3.24
CA VAL A 45 10.94 -3.64 2.41
C VAL A 45 10.97 -2.51 1.38
N SER A 46 9.86 -1.79 1.20
CA SER A 46 9.61 -0.87 0.09
C SER A 46 9.74 -1.59 -1.25
N TYR A 47 8.62 -1.83 -1.93
CA TYR A 47 8.64 -2.47 -3.23
C TYR A 47 9.40 -1.64 -4.26
N GLU A 48 10.39 -2.27 -4.89
CA GLU A 48 11.12 -1.75 -6.05
C GLU A 48 10.73 -2.57 -7.29
N PRO A 49 10.36 -1.93 -8.41
CA PRO A 49 10.11 -2.63 -9.65
C PRO A 49 11.34 -3.43 -10.13
N PRO A 50 11.16 -4.67 -10.60
CA PRO A 50 12.26 -5.47 -11.13
C PRO A 50 12.99 -4.78 -12.29
N THR A 51 14.31 -4.77 -12.24
CA THR A 51 15.18 -4.18 -13.27
C THR A 51 16.25 -5.17 -13.73
N VAL A 52 16.76 -4.94 -14.94
CA VAL A 52 17.85 -5.71 -15.54
C VAL A 52 18.85 -4.73 -16.16
N ILE A 53 20.12 -5.12 -16.21
CA ILE A 53 21.17 -4.33 -16.87
C ILE A 53 21.25 -4.77 -18.33
N VAL A 54 21.04 -3.82 -19.25
CA VAL A 54 21.22 -3.99 -20.70
C VAL A 54 22.17 -2.90 -21.15
N ASP A 55 23.30 -3.29 -21.75
CA ASP A 55 24.34 -2.35 -22.21
C ASP A 55 24.78 -1.32 -21.14
N GLU A 56 25.02 -1.80 -19.91
CA GLU A 56 25.38 -0.99 -18.73
C GLU A 56 24.29 -0.02 -18.23
N VAL A 57 23.09 -0.08 -18.79
CA VAL A 57 21.93 0.73 -18.39
C VAL A 57 20.91 -0.12 -17.64
N LEU A 58 20.43 0.37 -16.48
CA LEU A 58 19.30 -0.24 -15.78
C LEU A 58 18.00 0.05 -16.54
N VAL A 59 17.32 -1.00 -16.96
CA VAL A 59 16.02 -0.93 -17.65
C VAL A 59 14.97 -1.77 -16.89
N PRO A 60 13.68 -1.40 -16.94
CA PRO A 60 12.62 -2.23 -16.39
C PRO A 60 12.65 -3.63 -17.00
N LYS A 61 12.59 -4.64 -16.14
CA LYS A 61 12.56 -6.03 -16.58
C LYS A 61 11.14 -6.37 -17.09
N PRO A 62 10.98 -7.01 -18.27
CA PRO A 62 9.67 -7.43 -18.76
C PRO A 62 8.95 -8.37 -17.78
N GLU A 63 7.65 -8.20 -17.58
CA GLU A 63 6.86 -9.01 -16.62
C GLU A 63 6.92 -10.51 -16.89
N VAL A 64 7.02 -10.91 -18.17
CA VAL A 64 7.14 -12.31 -18.57
C VAL A 64 8.42 -12.99 -18.04
N ASP A 65 9.45 -12.20 -17.75
CA ASP A 65 10.74 -12.68 -17.24
C ASP A 65 10.82 -12.59 -15.71
N TRP A 66 9.77 -12.12 -15.04
CA TRP A 66 9.76 -11.99 -13.59
C TRP A 66 9.84 -13.36 -12.92
N THR A 67 10.66 -13.42 -11.88
CA THR A 67 10.69 -14.56 -10.96
C THR A 67 9.42 -14.56 -10.12
N ASN A 68 9.07 -15.73 -9.57
CA ASN A 68 7.93 -15.82 -8.65
C ASN A 68 8.07 -14.87 -7.45
N VAL A 69 9.29 -14.62 -6.97
CA VAL A 69 9.54 -13.68 -5.86
C VAL A 69 9.21 -12.24 -6.26
N GLU A 70 9.66 -11.81 -7.44
CA GLU A 70 9.37 -10.48 -8.01
C GLU A 70 7.86 -10.29 -8.22
N GLU A 71 7.19 -11.30 -8.78
CA GLU A 71 5.74 -11.30 -8.97
C GLU A 71 4.99 -11.20 -7.63
N GLN A 72 5.35 -12.01 -6.63
CA GLN A 72 4.71 -11.98 -5.32
C GLN A 72 4.94 -10.64 -4.59
N ALA A 73 6.10 -10.02 -4.77
CA ALA A 73 6.37 -8.68 -4.24
C ALA A 73 5.47 -7.63 -4.91
N SER A 74 5.30 -7.69 -6.24
CA SER A 74 4.40 -6.81 -6.99
C SER A 74 2.93 -6.99 -6.57
N VAL A 75 2.48 -8.24 -6.38
CA VAL A 75 1.12 -8.54 -5.88
C VAL A 75 0.92 -7.98 -4.46
N GLY A 76 1.88 -8.20 -3.57
CA GLY A 76 1.84 -7.66 -2.20
C GLY A 76 1.75 -6.13 -2.20
N ASN A 77 2.54 -5.49 -3.04
CA ASN A 77 2.54 -4.06 -3.23
C ASN A 77 1.19 -3.51 -3.76
N ALA A 78 0.61 -4.16 -4.78
CA ALA A 78 -0.71 -3.80 -5.29
C ALA A 78 -1.80 -3.92 -4.21
N ARG A 79 -1.72 -4.94 -3.34
CA ARG A 79 -2.63 -5.11 -2.20
C ARG A 79 -2.52 -3.97 -1.18
N VAL A 80 -1.30 -3.51 -0.88
CA VAL A 80 -1.07 -2.36 0.00
C VAL A 80 -1.70 -1.09 -0.58
N ILE A 81 -1.43 -0.78 -1.85
CA ILE A 81 -2.01 0.39 -2.51
C ILE A 81 -3.53 0.32 -2.47
N ASN A 82 -4.10 -0.83 -2.82
CA ASN A 82 -5.54 -1.02 -2.80
C ASN A 82 -6.12 -0.83 -1.39
N ALA A 83 -5.47 -1.35 -0.35
CA ALA A 83 -5.90 -1.14 1.03
C ALA A 83 -5.90 0.34 1.43
N ILE A 84 -4.87 1.08 1.03
CA ILE A 84 -4.76 2.53 1.28
C ILE A 84 -5.86 3.29 0.55
N PHE A 85 -6.04 3.04 -0.75
CA PHE A 85 -7.05 3.73 -1.58
C PHE A 85 -8.47 3.49 -1.08
N ASN A 86 -8.77 2.28 -0.59
CA ASN A 86 -10.06 1.98 0.02
C ASN A 86 -10.19 2.52 1.47
N GLY A 87 -9.08 2.93 2.08
CA GLY A 87 -9.01 3.47 3.43
C GLY A 87 -8.87 4.98 3.50
N VAL A 88 -9.06 5.72 2.42
CA VAL A 88 -9.01 7.18 2.40
C VAL A 88 -10.30 7.77 1.84
N ASP A 89 -10.68 8.97 2.28
CA ASP A 89 -11.80 9.69 1.66
C ASP A 89 -11.42 10.24 0.26
N LEU A 90 -12.40 10.76 -0.47
CA LEU A 90 -12.20 11.26 -1.84
C LEU A 90 -11.21 12.44 -1.93
N ASN A 91 -11.15 13.29 -0.91
CA ASN A 91 -10.27 14.46 -0.90
C ASN A 91 -8.82 14.03 -0.67
N VAL A 92 -8.61 13.12 0.28
CA VAL A 92 -7.32 12.49 0.56
C VAL A 92 -6.88 11.63 -0.62
N PHE A 93 -7.80 10.88 -1.23
CA PHE A 93 -7.53 10.09 -2.44
C PHE A 93 -6.98 10.95 -3.57
N LYS A 94 -7.61 12.10 -3.87
CA LYS A 94 -7.13 13.02 -4.91
C LYS A 94 -5.73 13.57 -4.62
N LEU A 95 -5.40 13.76 -3.34
CA LEU A 95 -4.07 14.22 -2.93
C LEU A 95 -3.03 13.13 -3.21
N ILE A 96 -3.29 11.89 -2.77
CA ILE A 96 -2.32 10.79 -2.89
C ILE A 96 -2.26 10.17 -4.29
N SER A 97 -3.34 10.21 -5.07
CA SER A 97 -3.38 9.63 -6.42
C SER A 97 -2.55 10.42 -7.43
N SER A 98 -2.22 11.67 -7.11
CA SER A 98 -1.26 12.47 -7.88
C SER A 98 0.20 12.05 -7.65
N CYS A 99 0.50 11.30 -6.58
CA CYS A 99 1.81 10.70 -6.33
C CYS A 99 1.87 9.32 -6.98
N THR A 100 2.46 9.24 -8.16
CA THR A 100 2.55 8.02 -8.98
C THR A 100 3.64 7.04 -8.55
N SER A 101 4.50 7.38 -7.58
CA SER A 101 5.56 6.48 -7.08
C SER A 101 5.32 6.04 -5.63
N LEU A 102 5.50 4.73 -5.40
CA LEU A 102 5.42 4.10 -4.07
C LEU A 102 6.49 4.54 -3.09
N GLU A 103 7.61 5.11 -3.57
CA GLU A 103 8.56 5.82 -2.71
C GLU A 103 7.84 6.86 -1.82
N ASN A 104 6.80 7.51 -2.36
CA ASN A 104 6.00 8.48 -1.62
C ASN A 104 4.87 7.83 -0.81
N ILE A 105 4.28 6.71 -1.24
CA ILE A 105 3.16 6.06 -0.52
C ILE A 105 3.66 5.27 0.71
N GLY A 106 4.84 4.66 0.65
CA GLY A 106 5.47 4.04 1.83
C GLY A 106 5.72 5.05 2.94
N SER A 107 6.03 6.30 2.60
CA SER A 107 6.20 7.40 3.56
C SER A 107 4.88 7.89 4.20
N PHE A 108 3.73 7.56 3.59
CA PHE A 108 2.40 7.87 4.13
C PHE A 108 1.94 6.86 5.21
N ILE A 109 2.57 5.69 5.30
CA ILE A 109 2.40 4.69 6.38
C ILE A 109 3.63 4.67 7.30
#